data_AF-A0A2R8C4D8-F1
#
_entry.id   AF-A0A2R8C4D8-F1
#
_cell.length_a   1.000
_cell.length_b   1.000
_cell.length_c   1.000
_cell.angle_alpha   90.00
_cell.angle_beta   90.00
_cell.angle_gamma   90.00
#
_symmetry.space_group_name_H-M   'P 1'
#
loop_
_entity.id
_entity.type
_entity.pdbx_description
1 polymer ?
#
loop_
_entity_poly.entity_id
_entity_poly.type
_entity_poly.pdbx_seq_one_letter_code
_entity_poly.pdbx_strand_id
1 'polypeptide(L)'
;MVSRKQARTEMLHELEALQDGLASEWLDKSLPDDWHGMDTWHGTVRDKTRVTLRLDADMVRWFRKLGPGYQARINQVLRIYWTALLSGHIQAHQYDNTLPRLILEAKRIQREVSGSES
;
A
#
# COMPACT_ATOMS: atom_id res chain seq x y z
N MET A 1 -4.30 10.34 -50.42
CA MET A 1 -3.53 9.36 -49.61
C MET A 1 -3.02 10.07 -48.38
N VAL A 2 -3.43 9.67 -47.18
CA VAL A 2 -2.95 10.27 -45.93
C VAL A 2 -1.47 9.92 -45.75
N SER A 3 -0.62 10.92 -45.51
CA SER A 3 0.81 10.68 -45.27
C SER A 3 0.99 9.86 -43.99
N ARG A 4 1.93 8.90 -43.99
CA ARG A 4 2.26 8.08 -42.82
C ARG A 4 2.56 8.92 -41.57
N LYS A 5 3.10 10.12 -41.75
CA LYS A 5 3.35 11.08 -40.67
C LYS A 5 2.04 11.62 -40.08
N GLN A 6 1.08 11.96 -40.94
CA GLN A 6 -0.25 12.43 -40.55
C GLN A 6 -1.04 11.36 -39.81
N ALA A 7 -1.08 10.12 -40.35
CA ALA A 7 -1.76 9.01 -39.70
C ALA A 7 -1.15 8.65 -38.33
N ARG A 8 0.18 8.79 -38.17
CA ARG A 8 0.84 8.61 -36.88
C ARG A 8 0.47 9.70 -35.88
N THR A 9 0.45 10.96 -36.33
CA THR A 9 0.04 12.09 -35.47
C THR A 9 -1.41 11.94 -35.02
N GLU A 10 -2.31 11.58 -35.91
CA GLU A 10 -3.72 11.35 -35.62
C GLU A 10 -3.93 10.20 -34.63
N MET A 11 -3.24 9.07 -34.85
CA MET A 11 -3.22 7.94 -33.91
C MET A 11 -2.69 8.34 -32.52
N LEU A 12 -1.64 9.17 -32.46
CA LEU A 12 -1.09 9.62 -31.18
C LEU A 12 -2.07 10.51 -30.42
N HIS A 13 -2.78 11.40 -31.12
CA HIS A 13 -3.83 12.22 -30.52
C HIS A 13 -5.01 11.39 -30.01
N GLU A 14 -5.45 10.38 -30.77
CA GLU A 14 -6.51 9.47 -30.30
C GLU A 14 -6.07 8.64 -29.09
N LEU A 15 -4.81 8.18 -29.07
CA LEU A 15 -4.25 7.45 -27.95
C LEU A 15 -4.18 8.32 -26.68
N GLU A 16 -3.76 9.58 -26.81
CA GLU A 16 -3.71 10.54 -25.71
C GLU A 16 -5.12 10.79 -25.13
N ALA A 17 -6.12 11.01 -25.98
CA ALA A 17 -7.51 11.18 -25.55
C ALA A 17 -8.08 9.93 -24.84
N LEU A 18 -7.74 8.73 -25.32
CA LEU A 18 -8.13 7.48 -24.66
C LEU A 18 -7.43 7.29 -23.32
N GLN A 19 -6.14 7.63 -23.24
CA GLN A 19 -5.37 7.56 -22.00
C GLN A 19 -5.92 8.54 -20.95
N ASP A 20 -6.28 9.75 -21.35
CA ASP A 20 -6.88 10.75 -20.45
C ASP A 20 -8.25 10.30 -19.93
N GLY A 21 -9.10 9.74 -20.80
CA GLY A 21 -10.40 9.18 -20.41
C GLY A 21 -10.26 8.02 -19.42
N LEU A 22 -9.35 7.09 -19.71
CA LEU A 22 -9.06 5.95 -18.84
C LEU A 22 -8.48 6.40 -17.50
N ALA A 23 -7.55 7.36 -17.50
CA ALA A 23 -6.97 7.88 -16.27
C ALA A 23 -8.03 8.57 -15.41
N SER A 24 -8.87 9.42 -16.00
CA SER A 24 -9.93 10.12 -15.27
C SER A 24 -10.94 9.16 -14.66
N GLU A 25 -11.40 8.14 -15.41
CA GLU A 25 -12.39 7.18 -14.90
C GLU A 25 -11.78 6.21 -13.88
N TRP A 26 -10.53 5.78 -14.09
CA TRP A 26 -9.86 4.82 -13.23
C TRP A 26 -9.36 5.45 -11.93
N LEU A 27 -8.79 6.66 -11.96
CA LEU A 27 -8.37 7.34 -10.73
C LEU A 27 -9.55 7.63 -9.80
N ASP A 28 -10.70 8.04 -10.35
CA ASP A 28 -11.89 8.39 -9.57
C ASP A 28 -12.50 7.16 -8.86
N LYS A 29 -12.49 5.99 -9.51
CA LYS A 29 -13.11 4.77 -8.97
C LYS A 29 -12.16 3.85 -8.20
N SER A 30 -10.85 3.99 -8.41
CA SER A 30 -9.85 3.04 -7.88
C SER A 30 -9.05 3.60 -6.72
N LEU A 31 -9.18 4.89 -6.43
CA LEU A 31 -8.55 5.52 -5.28
C LEU A 31 -9.59 5.65 -4.16
N PRO A 32 -9.26 5.28 -2.91
CA PRO A 32 -10.11 5.59 -1.77
C PRO A 32 -10.36 7.10 -1.66
N ASP A 33 -11.54 7.52 -1.21
CA ASP A 33 -11.93 8.93 -1.08
C ASP A 33 -10.90 9.78 -0.28
N ASP A 34 -10.20 9.16 0.67
CA ASP A 34 -9.17 9.80 1.51
C ASP A 34 -7.76 9.85 0.86
N TRP A 35 -7.65 9.54 -0.44
CA TRP A 35 -6.37 9.54 -1.15
C TRP A 35 -5.96 10.96 -1.59
N HIS A 36 -5.27 11.69 -0.72
CA HIS A 36 -4.84 13.08 -0.96
C HIS A 36 -3.46 13.26 -1.64
N GLY A 37 -3.01 12.28 -2.42
CA GLY A 37 -1.67 12.30 -3.00
C GLY A 37 -0.57 12.04 -1.97
N MET A 38 0.61 11.63 -2.44
CA MET A 38 1.72 11.15 -1.59
C MET A 38 2.30 12.21 -0.64
N ASP A 39 1.89 13.47 -0.79
CA ASP A 39 2.47 14.64 -0.12
C ASP A 39 2.08 14.70 1.37
N THR A 40 0.97 14.06 1.72
CA THR A 40 0.48 13.97 3.11
C THR A 40 0.21 12.53 3.49
N TRP A 41 1.16 11.62 3.25
CA TRP A 41 1.13 10.29 3.88
C TRP A 41 1.47 10.40 5.39
N HIS A 42 0.78 11.27 6.12
CA HIS A 42 0.51 11.06 7.53
C HIS A 42 -0.52 9.93 7.60
N GLY A 43 -0.05 8.70 7.32
CA GLY A 43 -0.87 7.51 7.44
C GLY A 43 -1.61 7.58 8.76
N THR A 44 -2.93 7.44 8.68
CA THR A 44 -3.88 7.48 9.80
C THR A 44 -3.17 7.16 11.11
N VAL A 45 -3.19 8.11 12.06
CA VAL A 45 -2.55 7.93 13.38
C VAL A 45 -3.26 6.77 14.06
N ARG A 46 -2.77 5.55 13.81
CA ARG A 46 -3.32 4.33 14.39
C ARG A 46 -2.83 4.20 15.81
N ASP A 47 -3.69 3.69 16.66
CA ASP A 47 -3.33 3.36 18.03
C ASP A 47 -2.13 2.41 18.05
N LYS A 48 -1.11 2.82 18.80
CA LYS A 48 0.13 2.06 18.96
C LYS A 48 0.06 1.31 20.28
N THR A 49 0.11 -0.01 20.22
CA THR A 49 0.25 -0.83 21.42
C THR A 49 1.72 -0.91 21.81
N ARG A 50 2.06 -0.58 23.06
CA ARG A 50 3.42 -0.72 23.56
C ARG A 50 3.74 -2.20 23.76
N VAL A 51 4.73 -2.69 23.04
CA VAL A 51 5.22 -4.07 23.14
C VAL A 51 6.72 -4.08 23.44
N THR A 52 7.19 -5.08 24.18
CA THR A 52 8.62 -5.33 24.39
C THR A 52 9.06 -6.43 23.43
N LEU A 53 9.90 -6.07 22.45
CA LEU A 53 10.44 -7.00 21.45
C LEU A 53 11.97 -6.93 21.46
N ARG A 54 12.62 -8.09 21.28
CA ARG A 54 14.07 -8.16 21.06
C ARG A 54 14.33 -8.17 19.56
N LEU A 55 15.24 -7.31 19.11
CA LEU A 55 15.71 -7.22 17.73
C LEU A 55 17.22 -7.45 17.71
N ASP A 56 17.74 -7.92 16.58
CA ASP A 56 19.18 -8.09 16.42
C ASP A 56 19.93 -6.77 16.55
N ALA A 57 21.10 -6.83 17.17
CA ALA A 57 21.85 -5.64 17.57
C ALA A 57 22.36 -4.84 16.36
N ASP A 58 22.69 -5.51 15.26
CA ASP A 58 23.11 -4.91 13.99
C ASP A 58 21.96 -4.19 13.28
N MET A 59 20.76 -4.79 13.24
CA MET A 59 19.56 -4.14 12.71
C MET A 59 19.24 -2.87 13.49
N VAL A 60 19.27 -2.92 14.82
CA VAL A 60 19.02 -1.74 15.66
C VAL A 60 20.06 -0.65 15.39
N ARG A 61 21.35 -1.02 15.27
CA ARG A 61 22.41 -0.05 14.91
C ARG A 61 22.14 0.59 13.54
N TRP A 62 21.76 -0.20 12.54
CA TRP A 62 21.44 0.31 11.20
C TRP A 62 20.26 1.29 11.24
N PHE A 63 19.15 0.91 11.87
CA PHE A 63 17.98 1.76 12.00
C PHE A 63 18.26 3.07 12.75
N ARG A 64 19.11 3.04 13.78
CA ARG A 64 19.51 4.25 14.51
C ARG A 64 20.34 5.21 13.67
N LYS A 65 21.13 4.70 12.71
CA LYS A 65 21.89 5.55 11.77
C LYS A 65 20.98 6.34 10.82
N LEU A 66 19.75 5.88 10.59
CA LEU A 66 18.78 6.56 9.73
C LEU A 66 18.15 7.81 10.36
N GLY A 67 18.49 8.12 11.62
CA GLY A 67 18.05 9.33 12.32
C GLY A 67 17.03 9.09 13.44
N PRO A 68 16.50 10.19 14.02
CA PRO A 68 15.49 10.12 15.08
C PRO A 68 14.20 9.45 14.57
N GLY A 69 13.45 8.81 15.48
CA GLY A 69 12.20 8.12 15.13
C GLY A 69 12.37 6.74 14.51
N TYR A 70 13.55 6.11 14.63
CA TYR A 70 13.83 4.78 14.07
C TYR A 70 12.80 3.70 14.45
N GLN A 71 12.18 3.79 15.62
CA GLN A 71 11.10 2.90 16.05
C GLN A 71 9.85 3.01 15.15
N ALA A 72 9.48 4.22 14.74
CA ALA A 72 8.38 4.43 13.79
C ALA A 72 8.71 3.82 12.42
N ARG A 73 9.98 3.88 12.03
CA ARG A 73 10.46 3.30 10.78
C ARG A 73 10.45 1.76 10.79
N ILE A 74 10.86 1.16 11.89
CA ILE A 74 10.71 -0.29 12.13
C ILE A 74 9.23 -0.68 12.00
N ASN A 75 8.34 0.06 12.66
CA ASN A 75 6.90 -0.20 12.58
C ASN A 75 6.35 -0.09 11.14
N GLN A 76 6.84 0.87 10.35
CA GLN A 76 6.47 1.00 8.94
C GLN A 76 6.91 -0.20 8.10
N VAL A 77 8.13 -0.69 8.29
CA VAL A 77 8.64 -1.88 7.59
C VAL A 77 7.80 -3.11 7.91
N LEU A 78 7.48 -3.32 9.20
CA LEU A 78 6.62 -4.41 9.63
C LEU A 78 5.21 -4.30 9.02
N ARG A 79 4.68 -3.09 8.88
CA ARG A 79 3.40 -2.85 8.19
C ARG A 79 3.46 -3.25 6.72
N ILE A 80 4.51 -2.86 6.00
CA ILE A 80 4.66 -3.21 4.57
C ILE A 80 4.71 -4.72 4.41
N TYR A 81 5.51 -5.40 5.24
CA TYR A 81 5.59 -6.86 5.24
C TYR A 81 4.22 -7.50 5.52
N TRP A 82 3.51 -7.02 6.53
CA TRP A 82 2.16 -7.47 6.86
C TRP A 82 1.17 -7.31 5.71
N THR A 83 1.14 -6.13 5.08
CA THR A 83 0.25 -5.86 3.95
C THR A 83 0.58 -6.75 2.75
N ALA A 84 1.88 -6.94 2.46
CA ALA A 84 2.34 -7.79 1.36
C ALA A 84 2.02 -9.28 1.59
N LEU A 85 2.03 -9.74 2.83
CA LEU A 85 1.54 -11.08 3.20
C LEU A 85 0.03 -11.20 2.98
N LEU A 86 -0.76 -10.23 3.48
CA LEU A 86 -2.22 -10.25 3.35
C LEU A 86 -2.69 -10.16 1.91
N SER A 87 -1.99 -9.41 1.07
CA SER A 87 -2.30 -9.27 -0.36
C SER A 87 -1.84 -10.47 -1.19
N GLY A 88 -1.25 -11.50 -0.57
CA GLY A 88 -0.73 -12.69 -1.25
C GLY A 88 0.48 -12.43 -2.14
N HIS A 89 1.11 -11.26 -2.02
CA HIS A 89 2.31 -10.90 -2.79
C HIS A 89 3.58 -11.59 -2.24
N ILE A 90 3.52 -12.04 -0.99
CA ILE A 90 4.58 -12.83 -0.34
C ILE A 90 3.94 -14.13 0.15
N GLN A 91 4.50 -15.27 -0.26
CA GLN A 91 4.20 -16.55 0.37
C GLN A 91 5.01 -16.64 1.67
N ALA A 92 4.35 -16.72 2.82
CA ALA A 92 5.06 -16.95 4.09
C ALA A 92 5.78 -18.32 4.05
N HIS A 93 6.86 -18.44 4.83
CA HIS A 93 7.64 -19.68 4.91
C HIS A 93 6.75 -20.90 5.21
N GLN A 94 7.12 -22.04 4.63
CA GLN A 94 6.36 -23.31 4.58
C GLN A 94 5.99 -23.92 5.95
N TYR A 95 6.47 -23.37 7.06
CA TYR A 95 6.17 -23.83 8.43
C TYR A 95 5.36 -22.82 9.27
N ASP A 96 4.98 -21.68 8.70
CA ASP A 96 4.29 -20.62 9.44
C ASP A 96 2.76 -20.76 9.31
N ASN A 97 2.17 -21.59 10.16
CA ASN A 97 0.71 -21.81 10.22
C ASN A 97 -0.03 -20.63 10.92
N THR A 98 0.56 -19.44 10.92
CA THR A 98 -0.02 -18.22 11.49
C THR A 98 -0.94 -17.51 10.51
N LEU A 99 -0.71 -17.64 9.19
CA LEU A 99 -1.53 -17.02 8.16
C LEU A 99 -3.05 -17.24 8.32
N PRO A 100 -3.56 -18.45 8.65
CA PRO A 100 -4.99 -18.64 8.88
C PRO A 100 -5.56 -17.80 10.03
N ARG A 101 -4.82 -17.64 11.13
CA ARG A 101 -5.25 -16.79 12.26
C ARG A 101 -5.23 -15.31 11.89
N LEU A 102 -4.18 -14.87 11.19
CA LEU A 102 -4.03 -13.47 10.78
C LEU A 102 -5.10 -13.07 9.76
N ILE A 103 -5.45 -13.97 8.84
CA ILE A 103 -6.56 -13.78 7.88
C ILE A 103 -7.92 -13.72 8.61
N LEU A 104 -8.15 -14.60 9.60
CA LEU A 104 -9.38 -14.58 10.39
C LEU A 104 -9.55 -13.25 11.13
N GLU A 105 -8.47 -12.73 11.71
CA GLU A 105 -8.47 -11.45 12.40
C GLU A 105 -8.62 -10.26 11.46
N ALA A 106 -7.95 -10.27 10.30
CA ALA A 106 -8.15 -9.25 9.27
C ALA A 106 -9.62 -9.20 8.80
N LYS A 107 -10.25 -10.36 8.59
CA LYS A 107 -11.68 -10.47 8.27
C LYS A 107 -12.61 -10.05 9.41
N ARG A 108 -12.16 -10.15 10.68
CA ARG A 108 -12.92 -9.64 11.83
C ARG A 108 -12.90 -8.12 11.83
N ILE A 109 -11.71 -7.53 11.74
CA ILE A 109 -11.52 -6.07 11.69
C ILE A 109 -12.28 -5.47 10.51
N GLN A 110 -12.22 -6.09 9.32
CA GLN A 110 -12.96 -5.61 8.15
C GLN A 110 -14.49 -5.62 8.38
N ARG A 111 -15.01 -6.64 9.08
CA ARG A 111 -16.45 -6.71 9.45
C ARG A 111 -16.83 -5.69 10.51
N GLU A 112 -15.96 -5.42 11.48
CA GLU A 112 -16.18 -4.38 12.50
C GLU A 112 -16.22 -2.99 11.85
N VAL A 113 -15.31 -2.71 10.92
CA VAL A 113 -15.26 -1.44 10.17
C VAL A 113 -16.48 -1.28 9.26
N SER A 114 -16.85 -2.29 8.47
CA SER A 114 -18.06 -2.23 7.63
C SER A 114 -19.38 -2.29 8.42
N GLY A 115 -19.36 -2.79 9.66
CA GLY A 115 -20.54 -2.85 10.53
C GLY A 115 -20.77 -1.59 11.36
N SER A 116 -19.77 -0.71 11.49
CA SER A 116 -19.89 0.59 12.17
C SER A 116 -20.43 1.72 11.30
N GLU A 117 -20.64 1.48 10.00
CA GLU A 117 -21.20 2.45 9.03
C GLU A 117 -22.70 2.23 8.75
N SER A 118 -23.42 1.48 9.60
CA SER A 118 -24.87 1.25 9.49
C SER A 118 -25.66 1.83 10.66
#